data_AF-A0A943JL19-F1
#
_entry.id   AF-A0A943JL19-F1
#
_cell.length_a   1.000
_cell.length_b   1.000
_cell.length_c   1.000
_cell.angle_alpha   90.00
_cell.angle_beta   90.00
_cell.angle_gamma   90.00
#
_symmetry.space_group_name_H-M   'P 1'
#
loop_
_entity.id
_entity.type
_entity.pdbx_description
1 polymer ?
#
loop_
_entity_poly.entity_id
_entity_poly.type
_entity_poly.pdbx_seq_one_letter_code
_entity_poly.pdbx_strand_id
1 'polypeptide(L)'
;MGLNDEEVLKSREKYGTNEIVGQKKLSFLKQYISTLGDPIIRILLIALAIKTVFLIRQFDWYETIGIVIAIFLASFISTISEYGSEKAFEKLQEESSKINCRALRNGKVVEIKIDDVVVGDIISLEAGDKIPADGVIIEGMVNVDESSITGEAKEILKKFNDNLFRGTIVYSKKAKMKVTKVGINTFYGEISRQLQEKQPDSPLKVRLRKLAEIISKIGYIGAALVFFSHLFSVIVIDNNFSLNLIKDTITNIPLLIGHILYGLTLCVTIIIVAVPEGLV
;
A
#
# COMPACT_ATOMS: atom_id res chain seq x y z
N MET A 1 25.63 31.90 -20.71
CA MET A 1 25.85 30.54 -20.18
C MET A 1 24.68 30.20 -19.27
N GLY A 2 24.10 29.01 -19.41
CA GLY A 2 22.83 28.65 -18.76
C GLY A 2 21.63 28.75 -19.72
N LEU A 3 20.55 28.02 -19.40
CA LEU A 3 19.31 28.03 -20.17
C LEU A 3 18.55 29.35 -19.98
N ASN A 4 17.83 29.76 -21.02
CA ASN A 4 16.85 30.85 -20.94
C ASN A 4 15.48 30.31 -20.49
N ASP A 5 14.60 31.18 -19.98
CA ASP A 5 13.28 30.76 -19.46
C ASP A 5 12.42 30.05 -20.53
N GLU A 6 12.49 30.48 -21.79
CA GLU A 6 11.82 29.78 -22.90
C GLU A 6 12.39 28.39 -23.18
N GLU A 7 13.71 28.21 -23.04
CA GLU A 7 14.38 26.92 -23.24
C GLU A 7 14.05 25.96 -22.09
N VAL A 8 13.89 26.49 -20.87
CA VAL A 8 13.44 25.72 -19.71
C VAL A 8 12.03 25.17 -19.95
N LEU A 9 11.10 25.99 -20.45
CA LEU A 9 9.74 25.55 -20.79
C LEU A 9 9.74 24.46 -21.87
N LYS A 10 10.49 24.66 -22.96
CA LYS A 10 10.63 23.66 -24.03
C LYS A 10 11.24 22.35 -23.54
N SER A 11 12.24 22.42 -22.66
CA SER A 11 12.86 21.24 -22.06
C SER A 11 11.88 20.49 -21.16
N ARG A 12 11.09 21.22 -20.37
CA ARG A 12 10.06 20.66 -19.49
C ARG A 12 8.95 19.94 -20.28
N GLU A 13 8.50 20.50 -21.40
CA GLU A 13 7.53 19.84 -22.29
C GLU A 13 8.09 18.57 -22.94
N LYS A 14 9.38 18.58 -23.30
CA LYS A 14 10.02 17.47 -24.03
C LYS A 14 10.47 16.32 -23.12
N TYR A 15 11.03 16.63 -21.95
CA TYR A 15 11.68 15.66 -21.06
C TYR A 15 10.94 15.43 -19.75
N GLY A 16 9.91 16.23 -19.45
CA GLY A 16 9.12 16.14 -18.21
C GLY A 16 9.71 16.94 -17.05
N THR A 17 9.14 16.72 -15.86
CA THR A 17 9.54 17.37 -14.60
C THR A 17 10.54 16.52 -13.81
N ASN A 18 11.26 17.13 -12.86
CA ASN A 18 12.17 16.39 -11.97
C ASN A 18 11.46 15.77 -10.75
N GLU A 19 10.13 15.84 -10.70
CA GLU A 19 9.32 15.21 -9.67
C GLU A 19 9.42 13.69 -9.77
N ILE A 20 9.59 13.04 -8.61
CA ILE A 20 9.40 11.59 -8.52
C ILE A 20 7.90 11.39 -8.34
N VAL A 21 7.24 10.93 -9.40
CA VAL A 21 5.77 10.75 -9.39
C VAL A 21 5.40 9.81 -8.25
N GLY A 22 4.70 10.35 -7.24
CA GLY A 22 4.02 9.56 -6.22
C GLY A 22 2.81 8.84 -6.81
N GLN A 23 2.40 7.71 -6.22
CA GLN A 23 1.22 6.99 -6.69
C GLN A 23 -0.03 7.89 -6.68
N LYS A 24 -0.91 7.72 -7.68
CA LYS A 24 -2.17 8.46 -7.76
C LYS A 24 -3.02 8.17 -6.53
N LYS A 25 -3.24 9.22 -5.72
CA LYS A 25 -4.04 9.17 -4.49
C LYS A 25 -5.45 8.65 -4.78
N LEU A 26 -5.92 7.70 -3.98
CA LEU A 26 -7.35 7.41 -3.90
C LEU A 26 -8.00 8.50 -3.04
N SER A 27 -9.20 8.95 -3.42
CA SER A 27 -10.00 9.78 -2.52
C SER A 27 -10.37 8.97 -1.28
N PHE A 28 -10.51 9.61 -0.11
CA PHE A 28 -10.91 8.94 1.15
C PHE A 28 -12.12 8.02 0.97
N LEU A 29 -13.14 8.45 0.21
CA LEU A 29 -14.31 7.61 -0.08
C LEU A 29 -13.97 6.39 -0.92
N LYS A 30 -13.06 6.55 -1.90
CA LYS A 30 -12.60 5.46 -2.75
C LYS A 30 -11.72 4.48 -1.97
N GLN A 31 -10.93 4.98 -1.03
CA GLN A 31 -10.12 4.20 -0.09
C GLN A 31 -11.01 3.39 0.87
N TYR A 32 -12.05 4.03 1.43
CA TYR A 32 -13.05 3.34 2.24
C TYR A 32 -13.77 2.22 1.47
N ILE A 33 -14.21 2.49 0.24
CA ILE A 33 -14.84 1.47 -0.62
C ILE A 33 -13.86 0.33 -0.95
N SER A 34 -12.56 0.60 -1.13
CA SER A 34 -11.57 -0.47 -1.32
C SER A 34 -11.40 -1.33 -0.07
N THR A 35 -11.48 -0.76 1.13
CA THR A 35 -11.41 -1.50 2.40
C THR A 35 -12.58 -2.49 2.54
N LEU A 36 -13.76 -2.18 1.99
CA LEU A 36 -14.88 -3.15 1.92
C LEU A 36 -14.56 -4.41 1.10
N GLY A 37 -13.50 -4.37 0.28
CA GLY A 37 -12.99 -5.50 -0.47
C GLY A 37 -12.21 -6.51 0.37
N ASP A 38 -11.90 -6.21 1.63
CA ASP A 38 -11.08 -7.07 2.48
C ASP A 38 -11.80 -8.40 2.78
N PRO A 39 -11.09 -9.54 2.80
CA PRO A 39 -11.70 -10.88 2.96
C PRO A 39 -12.62 -11.00 4.17
N ILE A 40 -12.29 -10.35 5.30
CA ILE A 40 -13.07 -10.41 6.54
C ILE A 40 -14.34 -9.56 6.43
N ILE A 41 -14.23 -8.33 5.90
CA ILE A 41 -15.41 -7.49 5.66
C ILE A 41 -16.35 -8.16 4.66
N ARG A 42 -15.82 -8.85 3.64
CA ARG A 42 -16.63 -9.68 2.74
C ARG A 42 -17.34 -10.82 3.45
N ILE A 43 -16.68 -11.54 4.35
CA ILE A 43 -17.32 -12.61 5.15
C ILE A 43 -18.44 -12.03 6.01
N LEU A 44 -18.22 -10.88 6.66
CA LEU A 44 -19.24 -10.19 7.46
C LEU A 44 -20.41 -9.71 6.59
N LEU A 45 -20.14 -9.19 5.39
CA LEU A 45 -21.18 -8.80 4.43
C LEU A 45 -22.00 -10.01 3.95
N ILE A 46 -21.36 -11.15 3.71
CA ILE A 46 -22.03 -12.41 3.36
C ILE A 46 -22.91 -12.88 4.52
N ALA A 47 -22.41 -12.83 5.76
CA ALA A 47 -23.17 -13.17 6.95
C ALA A 47 -24.41 -12.27 7.11
N LEU A 48 -24.24 -10.97 6.93
CA LEU A 48 -25.33 -10.00 6.92
C LEU A 48 -26.36 -10.30 5.82
N ALA A 49 -25.91 -10.67 4.62
CA ALA A 49 -26.79 -11.02 3.50
C ALA A 49 -27.60 -12.29 3.78
N ILE A 50 -26.95 -13.36 4.26
CA ILE A 50 -27.62 -14.62 4.63
C ILE A 50 -28.67 -14.35 5.70
N LYS A 51 -28.31 -13.60 6.75
CA LYS A 51 -29.24 -13.26 7.83
C LYS A 51 -30.44 -12.45 7.32
N THR A 52 -30.19 -11.44 6.50
CA THR A 52 -31.24 -10.56 5.97
C THR A 52 -32.20 -11.31 5.05
N VAL A 53 -31.72 -12.24 4.22
CA VAL A 53 -32.56 -12.99 3.26
C VAL A 53 -33.34 -14.12 3.94
N PHE A 54 -32.70 -14.88 4.84
CA PHE A 54 -33.27 -16.12 5.37
C PHE A 54 -33.97 -15.97 6.73
N LEU A 55 -33.67 -14.93 7.52
CA LEU A 55 -34.28 -14.71 8.84
C LEU A 55 -35.31 -13.56 8.88
N ILE A 56 -35.92 -13.18 7.75
CA ILE A 56 -36.95 -12.12 7.67
C ILE A 56 -38.06 -12.28 8.72
N ARG A 57 -38.40 -13.53 9.08
CA ARG A 57 -39.48 -13.86 10.02
C ARG A 57 -39.09 -13.88 11.51
N GLN A 58 -37.79 -14.02 11.82
CA GLN A 58 -37.23 -13.98 13.18
C GLN A 58 -36.12 -12.93 13.23
N PHE A 59 -36.48 -11.69 12.89
CA PHE A 59 -35.53 -10.59 12.80
C PHE A 59 -35.09 -10.17 14.21
N ASP A 60 -34.00 -10.77 14.71
CA ASP A 60 -33.30 -10.20 15.85
C ASP A 60 -32.57 -8.93 15.39
N TRP A 61 -33.20 -7.79 15.70
CA TRP A 61 -32.74 -6.46 15.32
C TRP A 61 -31.41 -6.13 16.00
N TYR A 62 -31.15 -6.62 17.21
CA TYR A 62 -29.95 -6.30 17.98
C TYR A 62 -28.71 -6.93 17.37
N GLU A 63 -28.78 -8.22 17.05
CA GLU A 63 -27.64 -8.93 16.45
C GLU A 63 -27.37 -8.42 15.01
N THR A 64 -28.41 -8.09 14.23
CA THR A 64 -28.23 -7.53 12.87
C THR A 64 -27.57 -6.14 12.92
N ILE A 65 -28.04 -5.26 13.82
CA ILE A 65 -27.42 -3.96 14.05
C ILE A 65 -25.96 -4.12 14.52
N GLY A 66 -25.69 -5.10 15.39
CA GLY A 66 -24.34 -5.40 15.86
C GLY A 66 -23.37 -5.71 14.72
N ILE A 67 -23.77 -6.54 13.75
CA ILE A 67 -22.96 -6.86 12.56
C ILE A 67 -22.70 -5.61 11.72
N VAL A 68 -23.73 -4.79 11.49
CA VAL A 68 -23.59 -3.54 10.71
C VAL A 68 -22.62 -2.56 11.38
N ILE A 69 -22.74 -2.39 12.70
CA ILE A 69 -21.84 -1.53 13.47
C ILE A 69 -20.41 -2.07 13.44
N ALA A 70 -20.23 -3.38 13.58
CA ALA A 70 -18.91 -4.01 13.52
C ALA A 70 -18.24 -3.80 12.16
N ILE A 71 -18.96 -3.99 11.04
CA ILE A 71 -18.45 -3.72 9.69
C ILE A 71 -18.05 -2.25 9.55
N PHE A 72 -18.91 -1.34 10.01
CA PHE A 72 -18.66 0.09 9.90
C PHE A 72 -17.41 0.49 10.70
N LEU A 73 -17.29 0.05 11.95
CA LEU A 73 -16.15 0.34 12.81
C LEU A 73 -14.85 -0.27 12.27
N ALA A 74 -14.87 -1.54 11.85
CA ALA A 74 -13.70 -2.21 11.29
C ALA A 74 -13.21 -1.49 10.02
N SER A 75 -14.10 -1.23 9.07
CA SER A 75 -13.75 -0.50 7.85
C SER A 75 -13.24 0.89 8.15
N PHE A 76 -13.82 1.59 9.12
CA PHE A 76 -13.42 2.95 9.48
C PHE A 76 -12.02 2.99 10.12
N ILE A 77 -11.73 2.08 11.05
CA ILE A 77 -10.41 1.96 11.69
C ILE A 77 -9.34 1.64 10.63
N SER A 78 -9.61 0.69 9.75
CA SER A 78 -8.71 0.33 8.65
C SER A 78 -8.43 1.51 7.71
N THR A 79 -9.47 2.23 7.27
CA THR A 79 -9.29 3.42 6.42
C THR A 79 -8.49 4.52 7.13
N ILE A 80 -8.73 4.79 8.42
CA ILE A 80 -7.94 5.78 9.18
C ILE A 80 -6.47 5.38 9.26
N SER A 81 -6.20 4.11 9.57
CA SER A 81 -4.83 3.59 9.68
C SER A 81 -4.08 3.74 8.37
N GLU A 82 -4.71 3.37 7.25
CA GLU A 82 -4.12 3.42 5.93
C GLU A 82 -3.90 4.87 5.46
N TYR A 83 -4.90 5.74 5.64
CA TYR A 83 -4.78 7.16 5.34
C TYR A 83 -3.71 7.86 6.18
N GLY A 84 -3.56 7.47 7.46
CA GLY A 84 -2.52 7.97 8.34
C GLY A 84 -1.11 7.60 7.87
N SER A 85 -0.93 6.35 7.43
CA SER A 85 0.34 5.86 6.88
C SER A 85 0.72 6.57 5.58
N GLU A 86 -0.23 6.70 4.64
CA GLU A 86 -0.01 7.43 3.38
C GLU A 86 0.36 8.90 3.61
N LYS A 87 -0.34 9.58 4.54
CA LYS A 87 -0.06 10.98 4.86
C LYS A 87 1.30 11.18 5.52
N ALA A 88 1.74 10.23 6.34
CA ALA A 88 3.09 10.25 6.93
C ALA A 88 4.17 10.12 5.84
N PHE A 89 3.96 9.21 4.88
CA PHE A 89 4.84 9.06 3.72
C PHE A 89 4.87 10.33 2.85
N GLU A 90 3.72 10.94 2.60
CA GLU A 90 3.60 12.21 1.87
C GLU A 90 4.43 13.32 2.50
N LYS A 91 4.37 13.48 3.82
CA LYS A 91 5.14 14.51 4.52
C LYS A 91 6.65 14.34 4.32
N LEU A 92 7.15 13.10 4.32
CA LEU A 92 8.56 12.81 4.05
C LEU A 92 8.96 13.15 2.61
N GLN A 93 8.06 12.93 1.65
CA GLN A 93 8.26 13.28 0.25
C GLN A 93 8.26 14.80 0.04
N GLU A 94 7.33 15.52 0.67
CA GLU A 94 7.29 16.99 0.62
C GLU A 94 8.54 17.62 1.24
N GLU A 95 9.03 17.11 2.36
CA GLU A 95 10.28 17.60 2.97
C GLU A 95 11.48 17.41 2.03
N SER A 96 11.53 16.32 1.29
CA SER A 96 12.56 16.07 0.28
C SER A 96 12.45 17.01 -0.95
N SER A 97 11.24 17.42 -1.33
CA SER A 97 10.98 18.33 -2.46
C SER A 97 11.36 19.80 -2.21
N LYS A 98 11.44 20.20 -0.93
CA LYS A 98 11.74 21.60 -0.51
C LYS A 98 13.23 21.94 -0.55
N ILE A 99 14.09 20.99 -0.89
CA ILE A 99 15.52 21.25 -1.02
C ILE A 99 15.72 22.18 -2.22
N ASN A 100 16.46 23.25 -2.00
CA ASN A 100 16.83 24.19 -3.05
C ASN A 100 18.17 23.79 -3.68
N CYS A 101 18.36 24.15 -4.94
CA CYS A 101 19.61 23.99 -5.66
C CYS A 101 19.93 25.26 -6.47
N ARG A 102 21.21 25.45 -6.78
CA ARG A 102 21.69 26.66 -7.47
C ARG A 102 21.88 26.36 -8.95
N ALA A 103 21.00 26.90 -9.78
CA ALA A 103 21.07 26.76 -11.23
C ALA A 103 21.55 28.05 -11.90
N LEU A 104 22.31 27.93 -12.97
CA LEU A 104 22.69 29.04 -13.84
C LEU A 104 21.64 29.18 -14.94
N ARG A 105 20.78 30.19 -14.83
CA ARG A 105 19.73 30.53 -15.82
C ARG A 105 19.84 32.00 -16.20
N ASN A 106 19.59 32.34 -17.46
CA ASN A 106 19.71 33.72 -17.98
C ASN A 106 21.07 34.38 -17.63
N GLY A 107 22.16 33.59 -17.54
CA GLY A 107 23.49 34.07 -17.17
C GLY A 107 23.70 34.43 -15.69
N LYS A 108 22.72 34.20 -14.81
CA LYS A 108 22.82 34.43 -13.36
C LYS A 108 22.60 33.15 -12.57
N VAL A 109 23.25 33.04 -11.41
CA VAL A 109 22.99 31.94 -10.48
C VAL A 109 21.71 32.26 -9.71
N VAL A 110 20.70 31.40 -9.86
CA VAL A 110 19.40 31.50 -9.22
C VAL A 110 19.15 30.26 -8.37
N GLU A 111 18.50 30.45 -7.23
CA GLU A 111 18.09 29.36 -6.36
C GLU A 111 16.72 28.84 -6.81
N ILE A 112 16.64 27.56 -7.18
CA ILE A 112 15.43 26.90 -7.65
C ILE A 112 15.18 25.62 -6.86
N LYS A 113 13.92 25.17 -6.79
CA LYS A 113 13.59 23.89 -6.18
C LYS A 113 14.15 22.75 -7.00
N ILE A 114 14.47 21.62 -6.35
CA ILE A 114 14.91 20.40 -7.05
C ILE A 114 13.91 19.98 -8.13
N ASP A 115 12.61 20.09 -7.88
CA ASP A 115 11.56 19.67 -8.82
C ASP A 115 11.50 20.53 -10.10
N ASP A 116 11.97 21.77 -10.02
CA ASP A 116 12.00 22.72 -11.13
C ASP A 116 13.19 22.55 -12.08
N VAL A 117 14.13 21.66 -11.73
CA VAL A 117 15.31 21.35 -12.53
C VAL A 117 14.91 20.66 -13.83
N VAL A 118 15.47 21.10 -14.95
CA VAL A 118 15.20 20.53 -16.28
C VAL A 118 16.47 20.01 -16.94
N VAL A 119 16.30 19.15 -17.96
CA VAL A 119 17.42 18.68 -18.76
C VAL A 119 18.09 19.87 -19.45
N GLY A 120 19.42 19.94 -19.33
CA GLY A 120 20.24 21.03 -19.86
C GLY A 120 20.56 22.13 -18.86
N ASP A 121 19.93 22.17 -17.69
CA ASP A 121 20.30 23.13 -16.63
C ASP A 121 21.78 22.93 -16.23
N ILE A 122 22.44 24.04 -15.90
CA ILE A 122 23.79 24.02 -15.33
C ILE A 122 23.65 24.28 -13.84
N ILE A 123 23.95 23.27 -13.03
CA ILE A 123 23.86 23.34 -11.56
C ILE A 123 25.25 23.62 -10.99
N SER A 124 25.33 24.61 -10.11
CA SER A 124 26.53 24.91 -9.34
C SER A 124 26.51 24.09 -8.05
N LEU A 125 27.52 23.26 -7.85
CA LEU A 125 27.65 22.34 -6.72
C LEU A 125 28.77 22.79 -5.79
N GLU A 126 28.51 22.78 -4.48
CA GLU A 126 29.48 22.98 -3.41
C GLU A 126 29.36 21.91 -2.33
N ALA A 127 30.33 21.87 -1.41
CA ALA A 127 30.32 20.94 -0.29
C ALA A 127 29.03 21.09 0.54
N GLY A 128 28.36 19.96 0.80
CA GLY A 128 27.07 19.88 1.49
C GLY A 128 25.85 19.83 0.55
N ASP A 129 26.00 20.13 -0.73
CA ASP A 129 24.88 20.10 -1.68
C ASP A 129 24.48 18.66 -2.02
N LYS A 130 23.17 18.42 -2.07
CA LYS A 130 22.60 17.18 -2.60
C LYS A 130 22.42 17.31 -4.11
N ILE A 131 22.82 16.29 -4.86
CA ILE A 131 22.73 16.32 -6.32
C ILE A 131 21.25 16.17 -6.75
N PRO A 132 20.67 17.17 -7.47
CA PRO A 132 19.23 17.26 -7.70
C PRO A 132 18.70 16.31 -8.79
N ALA A 133 19.54 16.01 -9.78
CA ALA A 133 19.21 15.23 -10.98
C ALA A 133 20.50 14.61 -11.53
N ASP A 134 20.38 13.62 -12.41
CA ASP A 134 21.57 13.01 -13.03
C ASP A 134 22.18 13.98 -14.04
N GLY A 135 23.50 14.02 -14.08
CA GLY A 135 24.23 14.95 -14.94
C GLY A 135 25.69 14.58 -15.12
N VAL A 136 26.38 15.43 -15.86
CA VAL A 136 27.82 15.29 -16.17
C VAL A 136 28.54 16.55 -15.74
N ILE A 137 29.74 16.41 -15.17
CA ILE A 137 30.57 17.55 -14.79
C ILE A 137 31.11 18.25 -16.05
N ILE A 138 30.84 19.55 -16.16
CA ILE A 138 31.33 20.40 -17.25
C ILE A 138 32.46 21.33 -16.81
N GLU A 139 32.64 21.55 -15.51
CA GLU A 139 33.70 22.41 -14.98
C GLU A 139 34.05 22.02 -13.54
N GLY A 140 35.33 22.02 -13.19
CA GLY A 140 35.80 21.72 -11.83
C GLY A 140 35.88 20.22 -11.50
N MET A 141 35.92 19.93 -10.20
CA MET A 141 35.98 18.57 -9.65
C MET A 141 35.31 18.55 -8.28
N VAL A 142 34.61 17.46 -7.97
CA VAL A 142 33.90 17.27 -6.70
C VAL A 142 34.19 15.90 -6.14
N ASN A 143 34.27 15.81 -4.81
CA ASN A 143 34.25 14.53 -4.14
C ASN A 143 32.82 14.25 -3.70
N VAL A 144 32.31 13.06 -4.04
CA VAL A 144 30.90 12.70 -3.85
C VAL A 144 30.81 11.46 -2.98
N ASP A 145 29.82 11.45 -2.09
CA ASP A 145 29.40 10.26 -1.36
C ASP A 145 28.26 9.55 -2.11
N GLU A 146 28.58 8.37 -2.66
CA GLU A 146 27.63 7.52 -3.38
C GLU A 146 26.96 6.48 -2.46
N SER A 147 27.11 6.57 -1.13
CA SER A 147 26.54 5.64 -0.14
C SER A 147 25.03 5.43 -0.29
N SER A 148 24.30 6.47 -0.72
CA SER A 148 22.85 6.39 -0.97
C SER A 148 22.47 5.45 -2.11
N ILE A 149 23.42 5.08 -2.97
CA ILE A 149 23.23 4.21 -4.13
C ILE A 149 23.95 2.87 -3.93
N THR A 150 25.21 2.91 -3.50
CA THR A 150 26.05 1.70 -3.40
C THR A 150 25.90 0.99 -2.06
N GLY A 151 25.38 1.68 -1.02
CA GLY A 151 25.33 1.18 0.35
C GLY A 151 26.68 1.21 1.09
N GLU A 152 27.75 1.62 0.42
CA GLU A 152 29.09 1.73 1.00
C GLU A 152 29.51 3.20 1.11
N ALA A 153 29.86 3.64 2.32
CA ALA A 153 30.38 4.98 2.55
C ALA A 153 31.80 5.07 1.98
N LYS A 154 31.91 5.55 0.74
CA LYS A 154 33.18 5.76 0.05
C LYS A 154 33.16 7.08 -0.71
N GLU A 155 34.14 7.92 -0.42
CA GLU A 155 34.35 9.17 -1.14
C GLU A 155 34.96 8.87 -2.51
N ILE A 156 34.30 9.33 -3.58
CA ILE A 156 34.75 9.15 -4.95
C ILE A 156 35.02 10.53 -5.56
N LEU A 157 36.24 10.73 -6.06
CA LEU A 157 36.63 11.94 -6.80
C LEU A 157 36.06 11.87 -8.22
N LYS A 158 35.22 12.84 -8.58
CA LYS A 158 34.64 13.02 -9.91
C LYS A 158 35.24 14.27 -10.57
N LYS A 159 35.65 14.13 -11.83
CA LYS A 159 36.30 15.17 -12.64
C LYS A 159 35.45 15.50 -13.86
N PHE A 160 35.99 16.37 -14.73
CA PHE A 160 35.37 16.71 -16.01
C PHE A 160 34.94 15.45 -16.78
N ASN A 161 33.71 15.48 -17.29
CA ASN A 161 33.07 14.39 -18.03
C ASN A 161 32.66 13.16 -17.22
N ASP A 162 32.82 13.16 -15.89
CA ASP A 162 32.28 12.10 -15.03
C ASP A 162 30.79 12.32 -14.74
N ASN A 163 30.08 11.20 -14.56
CA ASN A 163 28.66 11.19 -14.22
C ASN A 163 28.44 11.46 -12.72
N LEU A 164 27.40 12.23 -12.45
CA LEU A 164 26.84 12.52 -11.13
C LEU A 164 25.41 12.00 -11.08
N PHE A 165 25.04 11.40 -9.96
CA PHE A 165 23.75 10.73 -9.79
C PHE A 165 22.87 11.47 -8.79
N ARG A 166 21.57 11.50 -9.04
CA ARG A 166 20.59 12.08 -8.12
C ARG A 166 20.66 11.38 -6.76
N GLY A 167 20.61 12.16 -5.69
CA GLY A 167 20.53 11.66 -4.33
C GLY A 167 21.87 11.52 -3.60
N THR A 168 22.99 11.52 -4.32
CA THR A 168 24.33 11.55 -3.73
C THR A 168 24.65 12.94 -3.15
N ILE A 169 25.60 13.00 -2.22
CA ILE A 169 25.95 14.24 -1.51
C ILE A 169 27.38 14.67 -1.88
N VAL A 170 27.58 15.96 -2.10
CA VAL A 170 28.91 16.53 -2.36
C VAL A 170 29.65 16.68 -1.03
N TYR A 171 30.78 15.98 -0.88
CA TYR A 171 31.59 16.00 0.34
C TYR A 171 32.54 17.20 0.36
N SER A 172 33.23 17.47 -0.75
CA SER A 172 34.19 18.57 -0.85
C SER A 172 34.42 19.04 -2.29
N LYS A 173 35.03 20.23 -2.40
CA LYS A 173 35.32 20.98 -3.66
C LYS A 173 34.05 21.54 -4.32
N LYS A 174 34.22 22.12 -5.52
CA LYS A 174 33.18 22.79 -6.28
C LYS A 174 33.24 22.38 -7.75
N ALA A 175 32.08 22.18 -8.36
CA ALA A 175 31.97 21.87 -9.78
C ALA A 175 30.67 22.46 -10.36
N LYS A 176 30.64 22.60 -11.69
CA LYS A 176 29.39 22.82 -12.43
C LYS A 176 29.01 21.53 -13.14
N MET A 177 27.76 21.14 -12.97
CA MET A 177 27.16 19.96 -13.56
C MET A 177 26.14 20.38 -14.61
N LYS A 178 26.12 19.72 -15.77
CA LYS A 178 25.03 19.83 -16.74
C LYS A 178 24.07 18.66 -16.56
N VAL A 179 22.79 18.95 -16.37
CA VAL A 179 21.74 17.94 -16.17
C VAL A 179 21.46 17.19 -17.47
N THR A 180 21.46 15.86 -17.42
CA THR A 180 21.21 14.98 -18.57
C THR A 180 19.90 14.22 -18.45
N LYS A 181 19.49 13.83 -17.23
CA LYS A 181 18.22 13.13 -16.97
C LYS A 181 17.54 13.71 -15.74
N VAL A 182 16.21 13.75 -15.75
CA VAL A 182 15.38 14.26 -14.66
C VAL A 182 14.25 13.29 -14.31
N GLY A 183 13.74 13.40 -13.09
CA GLY A 183 12.56 12.67 -12.62
C GLY A 183 12.78 11.16 -12.62
N ILE A 184 11.79 10.43 -13.14
CA ILE A 184 11.79 8.96 -13.21
C ILE A 184 12.87 8.37 -14.12
N ASN A 185 13.44 9.19 -15.02
CA ASN A 185 14.50 8.76 -15.94
C ASN A 185 15.90 8.81 -15.31
N THR A 186 16.05 9.41 -14.13
CA THR A 186 17.30 9.36 -13.36
C THR A 186 17.57 7.95 -12.87
N PHE A 187 18.83 7.61 -12.58
CA PHE A 187 19.23 6.34 -12.01
C PHE A 187 18.49 6.07 -10.69
N TYR A 188 18.43 7.07 -9.82
CA TYR A 188 17.65 7.01 -8.59
C TYR A 188 16.14 6.87 -8.86
N GLY A 189 15.62 7.56 -9.87
CA GLY A 189 14.22 7.47 -10.29
C GLY A 189 13.85 6.10 -10.85
N GLU A 190 14.74 5.47 -11.59
CA GLU A 190 14.56 4.12 -12.14
C GLU A 190 14.58 3.07 -11.03
N ILE A 191 15.53 3.17 -10.09
CA ILE A 191 15.53 2.35 -8.87
C ILE A 191 14.25 2.58 -8.09
N SER A 192 13.84 3.83 -7.88
CA SER A 192 12.60 4.15 -7.17
C SER A 192 11.38 3.57 -7.86
N ARG A 193 11.33 3.58 -9.21
CA ARG A 193 10.27 2.95 -9.98
C ARG A 193 10.29 1.43 -9.81
N GLN A 194 11.45 0.79 -9.84
CA GLN A 194 11.57 -0.65 -9.58
C GLN A 194 11.19 -1.02 -8.14
N LEU A 195 11.42 -0.12 -7.17
CA LEU A 195 10.96 -0.29 -5.79
C LEU A 195 9.45 -0.03 -5.65
N GLN A 196 8.88 0.85 -6.48
CA GLN A 196 7.44 1.11 -6.53
C GLN A 196 6.69 0.03 -7.32
N GLU A 197 7.32 -0.59 -8.30
CA GLU A 197 6.86 -1.83 -8.92
C GLU A 197 6.77 -2.86 -7.80
N LYS A 198 5.52 -3.20 -7.47
CA LYS A 198 5.06 -3.99 -6.33
C LYS A 198 6.20 -4.82 -5.73
N GLN A 199 6.86 -4.30 -4.69
CA GLN A 199 7.90 -5.07 -4.02
C GLN A 199 7.28 -6.43 -3.67
N PRO A 200 7.97 -7.55 -3.99
CA PRO A 200 7.49 -8.84 -3.56
C PRO A 200 7.28 -8.77 -2.05
N ASP A 201 6.12 -9.27 -1.59
CA ASP A 201 5.78 -9.28 -0.17
C ASP A 201 7.00 -9.72 0.64
N SER A 202 7.30 -9.00 1.74
CA SER A 202 8.48 -9.31 2.54
C SER A 202 8.50 -10.81 2.90
N PRO A 203 9.67 -11.45 3.00
CA PRO A 203 9.75 -12.87 3.34
C PRO A 203 8.96 -13.22 4.61
N LEU A 204 8.86 -12.27 5.54
CA LEU A 204 8.01 -12.37 6.73
C LEU A 204 6.52 -12.30 6.38
N LYS A 205 6.07 -11.30 5.61
CA LYS A 205 4.66 -11.20 5.14
C LYS A 205 4.22 -12.46 4.39
N VAL A 206 5.06 -13.03 3.52
CA VAL A 206 4.74 -14.30 2.83
C VAL A 206 4.57 -15.45 3.81
N ARG A 207 5.43 -15.54 4.84
CA ARG A 207 5.32 -16.58 5.88
C ARG A 207 4.08 -16.39 6.76
N LEU A 208 3.77 -15.15 7.15
CA LEU A 208 2.58 -14.83 7.92
C LEU A 208 1.30 -15.13 7.12
N ARG A 209 1.28 -14.80 5.82
CA ARG A 209 0.17 -15.17 4.92
C ARG A 209 0.00 -16.68 4.79
N LYS A 210 1.08 -17.45 4.66
CA LYS A 210 1.02 -18.93 4.68
C LYS A 210 0.48 -19.47 6.01
N LEU A 211 0.90 -18.89 7.13
CA LEU A 211 0.36 -19.26 8.44
C LEU A 211 -1.14 -18.92 8.54
N ALA A 212 -1.54 -17.73 8.10
CA ALA A 212 -2.93 -17.31 8.05
C ALA A 212 -3.79 -18.24 7.17
N GLU A 213 -3.28 -18.69 6.02
CA GLU A 213 -3.96 -19.68 5.17
C GLU A 213 -4.15 -21.03 5.87
N ILE A 214 -3.14 -21.52 6.59
CA ILE A 214 -3.23 -22.77 7.36
C ILE A 214 -4.27 -22.64 8.47
N ILE A 215 -4.21 -21.54 9.24
CA ILE A 215 -5.17 -21.27 10.32
C ILE A 215 -6.59 -21.16 9.76
N SER A 216 -6.76 -20.44 8.65
CA SER A 216 -8.06 -20.31 7.96
C SER A 216 -8.59 -21.67 7.51
N LYS A 217 -7.73 -22.54 6.94
CA LYS A 217 -8.13 -23.89 6.52
C LYS A 217 -8.59 -24.76 7.69
N ILE A 218 -7.89 -24.70 8.82
CA ILE A 218 -8.30 -25.38 10.05
C ILE A 218 -9.63 -24.80 10.56
N GLY A 219 -9.78 -23.47 10.53
CA GLY A 219 -11.02 -22.78 10.89
C GLY A 219 -12.21 -23.24 10.04
N TYR A 220 -12.05 -23.35 8.72
CA TYR A 220 -13.11 -23.84 7.82
C TYR A 220 -13.48 -25.30 8.08
N ILE A 221 -12.49 -26.17 8.33
CA ILE A 221 -12.74 -27.57 8.68
C ILE A 221 -13.47 -27.67 10.02
N GLY A 222 -13.06 -26.89 11.02
CA GLY A 222 -13.72 -26.81 12.31
C GLY A 222 -15.16 -26.31 12.21
N ALA A 223 -15.40 -25.25 11.43
CA ALA A 223 -16.73 -24.72 11.17
C ALA A 223 -17.64 -25.76 10.50
N ALA A 224 -17.13 -26.51 9.52
CA ALA A 224 -17.88 -27.59 8.87
C ALA A 224 -18.19 -28.74 9.85
N LEU A 225 -17.22 -29.15 10.68
CA LEU A 225 -17.44 -30.19 11.69
C LEU A 225 -18.50 -29.78 12.70
N VAL A 226 -18.47 -28.54 13.20
CA VAL A 226 -19.49 -28.02 14.12
C VAL A 226 -20.87 -27.96 13.45
N PHE A 227 -20.93 -27.55 12.19
CA PHE A 227 -22.18 -27.56 11.42
C PHE A 227 -22.82 -28.94 11.34
N PHE A 228 -22.05 -29.94 10.88
CA PHE A 228 -22.54 -31.30 10.76
C PHE A 228 -22.82 -31.93 12.13
N SER A 229 -22.00 -31.64 13.15
CA SER A 229 -22.23 -32.09 14.51
C SER A 229 -23.53 -31.52 15.08
N HIS A 230 -23.83 -30.25 14.83
CA HIS A 230 -25.09 -29.63 15.25
C HIS A 230 -26.29 -30.28 14.55
N LEU A 231 -26.24 -30.42 13.22
CA LEU A 231 -27.32 -31.08 12.47
C LEU A 231 -27.51 -32.53 12.91
N PHE A 232 -26.42 -33.27 13.14
CA PHE A 232 -26.50 -34.64 13.63
C PHE A 232 -27.13 -34.70 15.03
N SER A 233 -26.78 -33.79 15.93
CA SER A 233 -27.39 -33.72 17.26
C SER A 233 -28.89 -33.50 17.18
N VAL A 234 -29.33 -32.48 16.44
CA VAL A 234 -30.74 -32.12 16.33
C VAL A 234 -31.54 -33.20 15.60
N ILE A 235 -31.00 -33.77 14.52
CA ILE A 235 -31.73 -34.77 13.74
C ILE A 235 -31.76 -36.11 14.46
N VAL A 236 -30.65 -36.56 15.06
CA VAL A 236 -30.50 -37.95 15.52
C VAL A 236 -30.57 -38.07 17.05
N ILE A 237 -29.79 -37.27 17.77
CA ILE A 237 -29.64 -37.39 19.23
C ILE A 237 -30.89 -36.88 19.94
N ASP A 238 -31.36 -35.69 19.60
CA ASP A 238 -32.54 -35.08 20.23
C ASP A 238 -33.82 -35.89 19.95
N ASN A 239 -33.84 -36.63 18.83
CA ASN A 239 -34.92 -37.54 18.46
C ASN A 239 -34.75 -38.97 19.00
N ASN A 240 -33.81 -39.23 19.91
CA ASN A 240 -33.54 -40.54 20.53
C ASN A 240 -33.42 -41.69 19.52
N PHE A 241 -32.79 -41.45 18.35
CA PHE A 241 -32.64 -42.43 17.26
C PHE A 241 -33.95 -43.02 16.72
N SER A 242 -35.09 -42.40 17.01
CA SER A 242 -36.40 -42.90 16.61
C SER A 242 -36.72 -42.49 15.16
N LEU A 243 -36.81 -43.47 14.26
CA LEU A 243 -37.05 -43.26 12.82
C LEU A 243 -38.29 -42.41 12.49
N ASN A 244 -39.33 -42.45 13.33
CA ASN A 244 -40.55 -41.67 13.11
C ASN A 244 -40.36 -40.18 13.42
N LEU A 245 -39.66 -39.84 14.51
CA LEU A 245 -39.36 -38.48 14.94
C LEU A 245 -38.30 -37.82 14.03
N ILE A 246 -37.34 -38.59 13.55
CA ILE A 246 -36.35 -38.16 12.54
C ILE A 246 -37.07 -37.74 11.24
N LYS A 247 -37.99 -38.58 10.76
CA LYS A 247 -38.77 -38.25 9.55
C LYS A 247 -39.63 -37.01 9.77
N ASP A 248 -40.23 -36.85 10.94
CA ASP A 248 -41.06 -35.68 11.24
C ASP A 248 -40.23 -34.39 11.26
N THR A 249 -39.05 -34.42 11.87
CA THR A 249 -38.09 -33.29 11.90
C THR A 249 -37.60 -32.90 10.50
N ILE A 250 -37.27 -33.89 9.66
CA ILE A 250 -36.80 -33.65 8.27
C ILE A 250 -37.94 -33.15 7.38
N THR A 251 -39.17 -33.64 7.58
CA THR A 251 -40.33 -33.27 6.77
C THR A 251 -40.85 -31.87 7.14
N ASN A 252 -40.59 -31.41 8.36
CA ASN A 252 -40.95 -30.07 8.82
C ASN A 252 -39.94 -29.02 8.31
N ILE A 253 -40.11 -28.62 7.05
CA ILE A 253 -39.22 -27.69 6.32
C ILE A 253 -38.92 -26.39 7.10
N PRO A 254 -39.90 -25.70 7.72
CA PRO A 254 -39.62 -24.50 8.51
C PRO A 254 -38.67 -24.74 9.70
N LEU A 255 -38.83 -25.85 10.41
CA LEU A 255 -38.01 -26.21 11.57
C LEU A 255 -36.58 -26.56 11.13
N LEU A 256 -36.46 -27.39 10.09
CA LEU A 256 -35.16 -27.79 9.54
C LEU A 256 -34.36 -26.59 9.01
N ILE A 257 -35.02 -25.66 8.32
CA ILE A 257 -34.39 -24.41 7.87
C ILE A 257 -33.87 -23.60 9.06
N GLY A 258 -34.62 -23.51 10.16
CA GLY A 258 -34.17 -22.82 11.37
C GLY A 258 -32.85 -23.38 11.93
N HIS A 259 -32.74 -24.70 12.04
CA HIS A 259 -31.52 -25.36 12.52
C HIS A 259 -30.34 -25.23 11.55
N ILE A 260 -30.60 -25.29 10.23
CA ILE A 260 -29.56 -25.04 9.22
C ILE A 260 -29.03 -23.61 9.35
N LEU A 261 -29.92 -22.62 9.49
CA LEU A 261 -29.52 -21.22 9.63
C LEU A 261 -28.73 -20.97 10.91
N TYR A 262 -29.16 -21.54 12.03
CA TYR A 262 -28.41 -21.46 13.28
C TYR A 262 -27.02 -22.11 13.15
N GLY A 263 -26.93 -23.28 12.51
CA GLY A 263 -25.67 -23.92 12.19
C GLY A 263 -24.75 -23.04 11.33
N LEU A 264 -25.30 -22.36 10.31
CA LEU A 264 -24.54 -21.43 9.48
C LEU A 264 -24.03 -20.22 10.28
N THR A 265 -24.83 -19.69 11.21
CA THR A 265 -24.39 -18.61 12.12
C THR A 265 -23.22 -19.08 12.99
N LEU A 266 -23.26 -20.30 13.53
CA LEU A 266 -22.13 -20.86 14.27
C LEU A 266 -20.87 -20.99 13.40
N CYS A 267 -21.00 -21.40 12.13
CA CYS A 267 -19.87 -21.44 11.20
C CYS A 267 -19.24 -20.06 11.02
N VAL A 268 -20.06 -19.04 10.77
CA VAL A 268 -19.60 -17.65 10.59
C VAL A 268 -18.84 -17.19 11.82
N THR A 269 -19.38 -17.40 13.02
CA THR A 269 -18.72 -17.02 14.28
C THR A 269 -17.36 -17.69 14.44
N ILE A 270 -17.26 -18.99 14.14
CA ILE A 270 -15.99 -19.73 14.21
C ILE A 270 -14.99 -19.18 13.20
N ILE A 271 -15.42 -18.90 11.97
CA ILE A 271 -14.54 -18.37 10.92
C ILE A 271 -14.00 -16.99 11.30
N ILE A 272 -14.85 -16.10 11.84
CA ILE A 272 -14.43 -14.76 12.28
C ILE A 272 -13.39 -14.86 13.40
N VAL A 273 -13.60 -15.74 14.38
CA VAL A 273 -12.66 -15.91 15.51
C VAL A 273 -11.36 -16.60 15.07
N ALA A 274 -11.42 -17.51 14.09
CA ALA A 274 -10.28 -18.28 13.65
C ALA A 274 -9.36 -17.52 12.68
N VAL A 275 -9.88 -16.62 11.83
CA VAL A 275 -9.10 -15.95 10.79
C VAL A 275 -8.35 -14.74 11.38
N PRO A 276 -7.01 -14.75 11.43
CA PRO A 276 -6.25 -13.70 12.10
C PRO A 276 -6.15 -12.44 11.23
N GLU A 277 -6.78 -11.35 11.69
CA GLU A 277 -6.92 -10.08 10.95
C GLU A 277 -5.58 -9.36 10.67
N GLY A 278 -4.55 -9.59 11.48
CA GLY A 278 -3.26 -8.89 11.37
C GLY A 278 -2.16 -9.64 10.60
N LEU A 279 -2.46 -10.80 10.02
CA LEU A 279 -1.48 -11.68 9.35
C LEU A 279 -1.68 -11.77 7.83
N VAL A 280 -2.76 -11.19 7.31
CA VAL A 280 -3.13 -11.18 5.89
C VAL A 280 -2.69 -9.88 5.23
#